data_AF-A0A8W8L993-F1
#
_entry.id   AF-A0A8W8L993-F1
#
_cell.length_a   1.000
_cell.length_b   1.000
_cell.length_c   1.000
_cell.angle_alpha   90.00
_cell.angle_beta   90.00
_cell.angle_gamma   90.00
#
_symmetry.space_group_name_H-M   'P 1'
#
loop_
_entity.id
_entity.type
_entity.pdbx_description
1 polymer ?
#
loop_
_entity_poly.entity_id
_entity_poly.type
_entity_poly.pdbx_seq_one_letter_code
_entity_poly.pdbx_strand_id
1 'polypeptide(L)'
;MPPTGVSVRAIDNKKRIISDSPKMALQEVQRGYLFMLEHIHEEAQLFGYLCRVCEAPFCDDEKKDMRDGKGYFKKKELLKRLISKGENACKEFLEKFKGFQNLFSQFQNAVQSVTNADGIQQNAFLTHDKLVDYEELLLEEMEPTAIADILYCHAVLSSDEHDAIDKMSNRRDKAKKLITKIGQQPDKIPVLCHALEQSKCSRAVEYIRNKTSNGPSYSSGINPEKCVRFNFRKNLKNFRDCISKKSLLDNLIKKCKVASTGDLEPKESYLIKTGLRNGKGGCVCILELTEQRDLSLLKKLVERLDKRRKDGKEASN
;
A
#
# COMPACT_ATOMS: atom_id res chain seq x y z
N MET A 1 -68.31 23.48 -10.36
CA MET A 1 -67.76 22.22 -9.82
C MET A 1 -66.50 21.83 -10.60
N PRO A 2 -65.31 22.06 -10.05
CA PRO A 2 -64.10 21.30 -10.38
C PRO A 2 -63.74 20.37 -9.21
N PRO A 3 -63.26 19.13 -9.46
CA PRO A 3 -62.92 18.21 -8.39
C PRO A 3 -61.49 18.43 -7.85
N THR A 4 -61.44 18.60 -6.53
CA THR A 4 -60.53 17.95 -5.56
C THR A 4 -59.17 17.40 -6.01
N GLY A 5 -58.10 17.87 -5.36
CA GLY A 5 -56.80 17.20 -5.31
C GLY A 5 -55.66 18.01 -4.67
N VAL A 6 -55.75 18.28 -3.36
CA VAL A 6 -54.61 18.65 -2.48
C VAL A 6 -53.65 17.44 -2.45
N SER A 7 -52.31 17.52 -2.52
CA SER A 7 -51.47 18.00 -1.43
C SER A 7 -49.98 18.08 -1.79
N VAL A 8 -49.44 19.23 -1.41
CA VAL A 8 -48.08 19.58 -0.99
C VAL A 8 -47.31 18.44 -0.27
N ARG A 9 -46.00 18.39 -0.57
CA ARG A 9 -44.82 17.88 0.21
C ARG A 9 -44.06 16.72 -0.45
N ALA A 10 -43.16 17.09 -1.36
CA ALA A 10 -41.93 16.34 -1.56
C ALA A 10 -40.98 16.68 -0.40
N ILE A 11 -40.98 15.83 0.63
CA ILE A 11 -40.01 15.86 1.74
C ILE A 11 -39.44 14.44 1.89
N ASP A 12 -38.11 14.37 1.84
CA ASP A 12 -37.23 13.31 2.33
C ASP A 12 -37.44 11.86 1.90
N ASN A 13 -36.69 11.48 0.86
CA ASN A 13 -36.26 10.09 0.62
C ASN A 13 -34.72 9.93 0.74
N LYS A 14 -34.11 10.56 1.76
CA LYS A 14 -32.83 10.09 2.33
C LYS A 14 -33.10 9.17 3.51
N LYS A 15 -33.70 8.01 3.24
CA LYS A 15 -33.75 6.90 4.20
C LYS A 15 -32.78 5.80 3.80
N ARG A 16 -31.69 5.75 4.56
CA ARG A 16 -31.08 4.55 5.13
C ARG A 16 -31.18 3.29 4.25
N ILE A 17 -30.14 3.06 3.47
CA ILE A 17 -29.65 1.70 3.26
C ILE A 17 -28.63 1.47 4.38
N ILE A 18 -29.11 1.14 5.58
CA ILE A 18 -28.29 0.46 6.57
C ILE A 18 -28.25 -0.97 6.07
N SER A 19 -27.12 -1.39 5.51
CA SER A 19 -26.90 -2.79 5.16
C SER A 19 -26.75 -3.59 6.45
N ASP A 20 -27.85 -4.17 6.93
CA ASP A 20 -27.83 -5.21 7.96
C ASP A 20 -27.24 -6.49 7.36
N SER A 21 -25.93 -6.47 7.09
CA SER A 21 -25.16 -7.71 7.05
C SER A 21 -25.16 -8.29 8.47
N PRO A 22 -25.39 -9.59 8.68
CA PRO A 22 -25.18 -10.17 10.00
C PRO A 22 -23.76 -9.82 10.45
N LYS A 23 -23.64 -9.05 11.55
CA LYS A 23 -22.35 -8.79 12.18
C LYS A 23 -21.86 -10.13 12.69
N MET A 24 -21.01 -10.79 11.92
CA MET A 24 -20.36 -12.01 12.38
C MET A 24 -19.38 -11.61 13.48
N ALA A 25 -19.60 -12.14 14.68
CA ALA A 25 -18.80 -11.90 15.86
C ALA A 25 -17.31 -12.18 15.59
N LEU A 26 -17.01 -13.20 14.78
CA LEU A 26 -15.65 -13.48 14.32
C LEU A 26 -15.04 -12.31 13.57
N GLN A 27 -15.77 -11.70 12.64
CA GLN A 27 -15.29 -10.54 11.88
C GLN A 27 -15.11 -9.31 12.77
N GLU A 28 -15.98 -9.13 13.76
CA GLU A 28 -15.87 -8.04 14.72
C GLU A 28 -14.62 -8.19 15.60
N VAL A 29 -14.35 -9.41 16.10
CA VAL A 29 -13.11 -9.75 16.81
C VAL A 29 -11.89 -9.58 15.90
N GLN A 30 -11.96 -10.04 14.64
CA GLN A 30 -10.88 -9.89 13.67
C GLN A 30 -10.56 -8.40 13.39
N ARG A 31 -11.58 -7.56 13.17
CA ARG A 31 -11.39 -6.12 12.94
C ARG A 31 -10.80 -5.39 14.13
N GLY A 32 -11.17 -5.80 15.34
CA GLY A 32 -10.63 -5.24 16.59
C GLY A 32 -9.36 -5.94 17.09
N TYR A 33 -8.74 -6.79 16.26
CA TYR A 33 -7.62 -7.63 16.67
C TYR A 33 -6.43 -6.84 17.22
N LEU A 34 -5.99 -5.79 16.53
CA LEU A 34 -4.89 -4.93 16.99
C LEU A 34 -5.22 -4.23 18.30
N PHE A 35 -6.44 -3.69 18.44
CA PHE A 35 -6.88 -3.07 19.68
C PHE A 35 -6.82 -4.06 20.85
N MET A 36 -7.33 -5.28 20.67
CA MET A 36 -7.25 -6.29 21.72
C MET A 36 -5.80 -6.68 22.03
N LEU A 37 -4.93 -6.79 21.02
CA LEU A 37 -3.53 -7.13 21.23
C LEU A 37 -2.81 -6.12 22.15
N GLU A 38 -3.17 -4.85 22.02
CA GLU A 38 -2.68 -3.77 22.85
C GLU A 38 -3.34 -3.77 24.24
N HIS A 39 -4.67 -3.83 24.31
CA HIS A 39 -5.41 -3.46 25.53
C HIS A 39 -6.04 -4.63 26.31
N ILE A 40 -6.02 -5.87 25.82
CA ILE A 40 -6.71 -7.00 26.49
C ILE A 40 -6.24 -7.27 27.94
N HIS A 41 -5.01 -6.86 28.25
CA HIS A 41 -4.38 -7.04 29.55
C HIS A 41 -4.88 -6.05 30.62
N GLU A 42 -5.49 -4.93 30.21
CA GLU A 42 -5.99 -3.89 31.12
C GLU A 42 -7.11 -4.41 32.01
N GLU A 43 -7.88 -5.39 31.52
CA GLU A 43 -8.98 -6.03 32.24
C GLU A 43 -8.61 -7.47 32.63
N ALA A 44 -8.03 -7.64 33.82
CA ALA A 44 -7.52 -8.94 34.30
C ALA A 44 -8.60 -10.05 34.29
N GLN A 45 -9.86 -9.71 34.54
CA GLN A 45 -10.98 -10.65 34.49
C GLN A 45 -11.27 -11.12 33.06
N LEU A 46 -11.27 -10.20 32.10
CA LEU A 46 -11.46 -10.49 30.68
C LEU A 46 -10.29 -11.32 30.14
N PHE A 47 -9.06 -10.94 30.46
CA PHE A 47 -7.86 -11.71 30.10
C PHE A 47 -7.88 -13.12 30.69
N GLY A 48 -8.24 -13.25 31.98
CA GLY A 48 -8.37 -14.53 32.65
C GLY A 48 -9.43 -15.43 32.03
N TYR A 49 -10.57 -14.86 31.64
CA TYR A 49 -11.59 -15.57 30.86
C TYR A 49 -11.04 -16.05 29.52
N LEU A 50 -10.38 -15.17 28.76
CA LEU A 50 -9.82 -15.49 27.45
C LEU A 50 -8.82 -16.66 27.52
N CYS A 51 -7.93 -16.67 28.53
CA CYS A 51 -6.99 -17.76 28.75
C CYS A 51 -7.70 -19.11 28.97
N ARG A 52 -8.81 -19.12 29.72
CA ARG A 52 -9.60 -20.34 29.97
C ARG A 52 -10.30 -20.82 28.71
N VAL A 53 -10.98 -19.92 28.00
CA VAL A 53 -11.72 -20.26 26.77
C VAL A 53 -10.79 -20.80 25.71
N CYS A 54 -9.60 -20.22 25.57
CA CYS A 54 -8.64 -20.65 24.55
C CYS A 54 -7.84 -21.89 24.97
N GLU A 55 -8.05 -22.41 26.19
CA GLU A 55 -7.29 -23.53 26.77
C GLU A 55 -5.78 -23.35 26.55
N ALA A 56 -5.32 -22.12 26.70
CA ALA A 56 -3.97 -21.77 26.29
C ALA A 56 -2.96 -22.34 27.30
N PRO A 57 -1.98 -23.17 26.88
CA PRO A 57 -1.03 -23.85 27.76
C PRO A 57 0.10 -22.91 28.17
N PHE A 58 -0.24 -21.69 28.59
CA PHE A 58 0.73 -20.72 29.06
C PHE A 58 1.10 -20.99 30.51
N CYS A 59 2.39 -20.93 30.83
CA CYS A 59 2.83 -20.98 32.22
C CYS A 59 2.44 -19.69 32.97
N ASP A 60 2.59 -19.70 34.29
CA ASP A 60 2.18 -18.57 35.11
C ASP A 60 3.04 -17.32 34.87
N ASP A 61 4.32 -17.50 34.51
CA ASP A 61 5.22 -16.41 34.11
C ASP A 61 4.79 -15.78 32.79
N GLU A 62 4.43 -16.59 31.78
CA GLU A 62 3.90 -16.08 30.50
C GLU A 62 2.59 -15.32 30.70
N LYS A 63 1.69 -15.82 31.56
CA LYS A 63 0.46 -15.12 31.94
C LYS A 63 0.75 -13.82 32.67
N LYS A 64 1.77 -13.80 33.53
CA LYS A 64 2.20 -12.60 34.24
C LYS A 64 2.74 -11.56 33.26
N ASP A 65 3.64 -11.94 32.36
CA ASP A 65 4.17 -11.04 31.33
C ASP A 65 3.04 -10.42 30.51
N MET A 66 2.08 -11.23 30.07
CA MET A 66 0.91 -10.71 29.32
C MET A 66 0.08 -9.71 30.12
N ARG A 67 -0.18 -9.97 31.41
CA ARG A 67 -0.90 -9.05 32.30
C ARG A 67 -0.14 -7.75 32.56
N ASP A 68 1.17 -7.81 32.61
CA ASP A 68 2.05 -6.64 32.77
C ASP A 68 2.21 -5.85 31.45
N GLY A 69 1.40 -6.15 30.43
CA GLY A 69 1.46 -5.54 29.10
C GLY A 69 2.61 -6.04 28.21
N LYS A 70 3.48 -6.89 28.76
CA LYS A 70 4.56 -7.58 28.06
C LYS A 70 3.99 -8.81 27.33
N GLY A 71 4.82 -9.62 26.66
CA GLY A 71 4.34 -10.85 26.02
C GLY A 71 3.46 -10.64 24.77
N TYR A 72 3.79 -9.66 23.92
CA TYR A 72 3.10 -9.39 22.65
C TYR A 72 2.80 -10.66 21.82
N PHE A 73 3.80 -11.52 21.60
CA PHE A 73 3.63 -12.75 20.82
C PHE A 73 2.66 -13.75 21.45
N LYS A 74 2.60 -13.82 22.79
CA LYS A 74 1.70 -14.73 23.51
C LYS A 74 0.26 -14.22 23.48
N LYS A 75 0.07 -12.89 23.62
CA LYS A 75 -1.23 -12.25 23.38
C LYS A 75 -1.72 -12.49 21.94
N LYS A 76 -0.81 -12.41 20.97
CA LYS A 76 -1.06 -12.73 19.57
C LYS A 76 -1.59 -14.15 19.39
N GLU A 77 -0.90 -15.14 19.95
CA GLU A 77 -1.29 -16.54 19.91
C GLU A 77 -2.65 -16.78 20.60
N LEU A 78 -2.90 -16.11 21.73
CA LEU A 78 -4.15 -16.21 22.46
C LEU A 78 -5.35 -15.72 21.62
N LEU A 79 -5.23 -14.55 21.00
CA LEU A 79 -6.29 -13.98 20.16
C LEU A 79 -6.54 -14.80 18.89
N LYS A 80 -5.48 -15.38 18.30
CA LYS A 80 -5.60 -16.31 17.18
C LYS A 80 -6.40 -17.54 17.55
N ARG A 81 -6.08 -18.16 18.69
CA ARG A 81 -6.84 -19.32 19.21
C ARG A 81 -8.31 -18.99 19.40
N LEU A 82 -8.65 -17.80 19.91
CA LEU A 82 -10.05 -17.37 20.02
C LEU A 82 -10.73 -17.37 18.64
N ILE A 83 -10.11 -16.74 17.64
CA ILE A 83 -10.68 -16.66 16.29
C ILE A 83 -10.78 -18.05 15.64
N SER A 84 -9.77 -18.92 15.82
CA SER A 84 -9.78 -20.29 15.32
C SER A 84 -10.85 -21.19 15.96
N LYS A 85 -11.31 -20.87 17.18
CA LYS A 85 -12.46 -21.56 17.80
C LYS A 85 -13.80 -21.22 17.13
N GLY A 86 -13.84 -20.18 16.28
CA GLY A 86 -14.96 -19.87 15.42
C GLY A 86 -16.02 -18.95 16.05
N GLU A 87 -17.08 -18.74 15.28
CA GLU A 87 -18.12 -17.72 15.52
C GLU A 87 -18.73 -17.77 16.92
N ASN A 88 -19.05 -18.95 17.43
CA ASN A 88 -19.68 -19.10 18.75
C ASN A 88 -18.77 -18.66 19.90
N ALA A 89 -17.48 -18.98 19.82
CA ALA A 89 -16.50 -18.57 20.82
C ALA A 89 -16.28 -17.05 20.78
N CYS A 90 -16.17 -16.47 19.58
CA CYS A 90 -16.10 -15.02 19.41
C CYS A 90 -17.35 -14.32 19.94
N LYS A 91 -18.54 -14.87 19.70
CA LYS A 91 -19.81 -14.32 20.18
C LYS A 91 -19.87 -14.32 21.71
N GLU A 92 -19.56 -15.45 22.35
CA GLU A 92 -19.53 -15.53 23.81
C GLU A 92 -18.50 -14.57 24.43
N PHE A 93 -17.33 -14.45 23.80
CA PHE A 93 -16.32 -13.48 24.18
C PHE A 93 -16.85 -12.05 24.11
N LEU A 94 -17.47 -11.65 23.00
CA LEU A 94 -18.02 -10.30 22.84
C LEU A 94 -19.13 -10.01 23.87
N GLU A 95 -19.99 -10.98 24.19
CA GLU A 95 -21.01 -10.80 25.22
C GLU A 95 -20.41 -10.53 26.61
N LYS A 96 -19.32 -11.20 26.97
CA LYS A 96 -18.59 -10.88 28.22
C LYS A 96 -17.83 -9.58 28.12
N PHE A 97 -17.27 -9.27 26.96
CA PHE A 97 -16.52 -8.04 26.75
C PHE A 97 -17.42 -6.80 26.93
N LYS A 98 -18.70 -6.87 26.53
CA LYS A 98 -19.69 -5.81 26.80
C LYS A 98 -19.84 -5.43 28.28
N GLY A 99 -19.52 -6.34 29.20
CA GLY A 99 -19.50 -6.05 30.64
C GLY A 99 -18.46 -5.01 31.06
N PHE A 100 -17.43 -4.80 30.24
CA PHE A 100 -16.33 -3.85 30.47
C PHE A 100 -16.57 -2.59 29.62
N GLN A 101 -17.57 -1.78 29.99
CA GLN A 101 -18.12 -0.73 29.11
C GLN A 101 -17.08 0.25 28.55
N ASN A 102 -16.12 0.70 29.37
CA ASN A 102 -15.08 1.63 28.91
C ASN A 102 -14.21 1.01 27.82
N LEU A 103 -13.64 -0.17 28.08
CA LEU A 103 -12.78 -0.87 27.13
C LEU A 103 -13.56 -1.32 25.89
N PHE A 104 -14.80 -1.79 26.06
CA PHE A 104 -15.66 -2.20 24.96
C PHE A 104 -16.04 -1.02 24.05
N SER A 105 -16.31 0.17 24.61
CA SER A 105 -16.59 1.36 23.80
C SER A 105 -15.39 1.77 22.93
N GLN A 106 -14.17 1.66 23.47
CA GLN A 106 -12.94 1.91 22.73
C GLN A 106 -12.71 0.86 21.64
N PHE A 107 -12.97 -0.42 21.95
CA PHE A 107 -12.96 -1.50 20.97
C PHE A 107 -13.94 -1.23 19.81
N GLN A 108 -15.17 -0.81 20.11
CA GLN A 108 -16.15 -0.48 19.08
C GLN A 108 -15.68 0.67 18.18
N ASN A 109 -15.07 1.70 18.77
CA ASN A 109 -14.47 2.80 18.00
C ASN A 109 -13.35 2.31 17.07
N ALA A 110 -12.49 1.40 17.56
CA ALA A 110 -11.43 0.79 16.76
C ALA A 110 -11.99 -0.04 15.60
N VAL A 111 -12.97 -0.91 15.86
CA VAL A 111 -13.66 -1.72 14.83
C VAL A 111 -14.34 -0.83 13.79
N GLN A 112 -14.99 0.26 14.23
CA GLN A 112 -15.65 1.20 13.33
C GLN A 112 -14.64 1.95 12.46
N SER A 113 -13.47 2.31 13.01
CA SER A 113 -12.37 2.92 12.24
C SER A 113 -11.92 2.03 11.08
N VAL A 114 -11.69 0.73 11.35
CA VAL A 114 -11.32 -0.27 10.32
C VAL A 114 -12.43 -0.39 9.27
N THR A 115 -13.69 -0.48 9.70
CA THR A 115 -14.85 -0.61 8.80
C THR A 115 -15.04 0.63 7.92
N ASN A 116 -14.77 1.83 8.47
CA ASN A 116 -14.84 3.08 7.72
C ASN A 116 -13.68 3.20 6.71
N ALA A 117 -12.49 2.73 7.09
CA ALA A 117 -11.33 2.69 6.20
C ALA A 117 -11.53 1.71 5.03
N ASP A 118 -12.25 0.60 5.22
CA ASP A 118 -12.66 -0.31 4.13
C ASP A 118 -13.58 0.38 3.09
N GLY A 119 -14.31 1.43 3.49
CA GLY A 119 -15.25 2.18 2.64
C GLY A 119 -14.66 3.42 1.98
N ILE A 120 -13.45 3.84 2.34
CA ILE A 120 -12.87 5.12 1.95
C ILE A 120 -11.54 4.89 1.22
N GLN A 121 -11.54 5.14 -0.10
CA GLN A 121 -10.39 5.17 -1.02
C GLN A 121 -9.33 6.25 -0.68
N GLN A 122 -9.21 6.70 0.57
CA GLN A 122 -8.38 7.86 0.89
C GLN A 122 -6.89 7.51 0.81
N ASN A 123 -6.20 8.27 -0.02
CA ASN A 123 -4.75 8.43 -0.07
C ASN A 123 -3.95 7.19 -0.49
N ALA A 124 -4.50 6.34 -1.36
CA ALA A 124 -3.70 5.32 -2.04
C ALA A 124 -2.61 6.00 -2.90
N PHE A 125 -1.41 6.13 -2.35
CA PHE A 125 -0.23 6.68 -3.03
C PHE A 125 0.46 5.63 -3.92
N LEU A 126 0.06 4.36 -3.78
CA LEU A 126 0.53 3.23 -4.56
C LEU A 126 -0.64 2.72 -5.44
N THR A 127 -0.34 2.37 -6.68
CA THR A 127 -1.26 1.68 -7.59
C THR A 127 -0.77 0.27 -7.84
N HIS A 128 -1.62 -0.59 -8.40
CA HIS A 128 -1.25 -1.98 -8.74
C HIS A 128 -0.03 -2.03 -9.65
N ASP A 129 -0.01 -1.25 -10.72
CA ASP A 129 1.13 -1.17 -11.64
C ASP A 129 2.42 -0.71 -10.94
N LYS A 130 2.30 0.23 -9.98
CA LYS A 130 3.44 0.78 -9.24
C LYS A 130 3.95 -0.14 -8.14
N LEU A 131 3.15 -1.12 -7.69
CA LEU A 131 3.59 -2.10 -6.69
C LEU A 131 4.81 -2.88 -7.19
N VAL A 132 4.85 -3.20 -8.48
CA VAL A 132 6.00 -3.87 -9.13
C VAL A 132 7.20 -2.91 -9.22
N ASP A 133 6.97 -1.66 -9.60
CA ASP A 133 8.03 -0.66 -9.75
C ASP A 133 8.75 -0.34 -8.42
N TYR A 134 8.04 -0.43 -7.30
CA TYR A 134 8.58 -0.18 -5.96
C TYR A 134 8.82 -1.45 -5.14
N GLU A 135 8.70 -2.64 -5.73
CA GLU A 135 8.82 -3.92 -5.00
C GLU A 135 10.13 -3.99 -4.20
N GLU A 136 11.27 -3.69 -4.82
CA GLU A 136 12.58 -3.78 -4.17
C GLU A 136 12.70 -2.83 -2.97
N LEU A 137 12.23 -1.59 -3.12
CA LEU A 137 12.20 -0.60 -2.04
C LEU A 137 11.32 -1.08 -0.88
N LEU A 138 10.15 -1.63 -1.20
CA LEU A 138 9.22 -2.17 -0.21
C LEU A 138 9.83 -3.40 0.50
N LEU A 139 10.50 -4.29 -0.23
CA LEU A 139 11.19 -5.46 0.37
C LEU A 139 12.30 -5.06 1.35
N GLU A 140 12.98 -3.94 1.10
CA GLU A 140 14.01 -3.40 1.99
C GLU A 140 13.42 -2.73 3.24
N GLU A 141 12.32 -2.00 3.11
CA GLU A 141 11.83 -1.08 4.14
C GLU A 141 10.60 -1.58 4.92
N MET A 142 9.89 -2.60 4.42
CA MET A 142 8.69 -3.11 5.08
C MET A 142 9.01 -3.75 6.42
N GLU A 143 8.15 -3.46 7.40
CA GLU A 143 8.01 -4.21 8.65
C GLU A 143 6.85 -5.22 8.52
N PRO A 144 7.10 -6.42 7.96
CA PRO A 144 6.05 -7.29 7.47
C PRO A 144 5.15 -7.85 8.57
N THR A 145 5.64 -8.04 9.80
CA THR A 145 4.83 -8.55 10.90
C THR A 145 3.71 -7.57 11.26
N ALA A 146 4.06 -6.28 11.42
CA ALA A 146 3.08 -5.23 11.73
C ALA A 146 2.08 -5.04 10.57
N ILE A 147 2.59 -5.05 9.33
CA ILE A 147 1.74 -4.95 8.14
C ILE A 147 0.78 -6.14 8.05
N ALA A 148 1.24 -7.36 8.34
CA ALA A 148 0.39 -8.54 8.33
C ALA A 148 -0.75 -8.43 9.36
N ASP A 149 -0.49 -7.91 10.57
CA ASP A 149 -1.53 -7.69 11.59
C ASP A 149 -2.60 -6.70 11.14
N ILE A 150 -2.20 -5.61 10.46
CA ILE A 150 -3.15 -4.65 9.88
C ILE A 150 -3.97 -5.30 8.76
N LEU A 151 -3.31 -5.95 7.81
CA LEU A 151 -3.99 -6.62 6.69
C LEU A 151 -4.94 -7.73 7.17
N TYR A 152 -4.63 -8.37 8.29
CA TYR A 152 -5.53 -9.31 8.94
C TYR A 152 -6.78 -8.65 9.52
N CYS A 153 -6.66 -7.48 10.15
CA CYS A 153 -7.83 -6.72 10.66
C CYS A 153 -8.81 -6.33 9.54
N HIS A 154 -8.28 -6.02 8.35
CA HIS A 154 -9.04 -5.65 7.16
C HIS A 154 -9.51 -6.86 6.32
N ALA A 155 -9.38 -8.09 6.85
CA ALA A 155 -9.74 -9.33 6.17
C ALA A 155 -9.08 -9.52 4.79
N VAL A 156 -7.92 -8.91 4.56
CA VAL A 156 -7.10 -9.14 3.36
C VAL A 156 -6.34 -10.46 3.48
N LEU A 157 -5.93 -10.80 4.72
CA LEU A 157 -5.36 -12.10 5.07
C LEU A 157 -6.40 -12.95 5.82
N SER A 158 -6.45 -14.24 5.51
CA SER A 158 -7.13 -15.22 6.37
C SER A 158 -6.29 -15.54 7.62
N SER A 159 -6.89 -16.23 8.59
CA SER A 159 -6.17 -16.68 9.80
C SER A 159 -4.98 -17.58 9.44
N ASP A 160 -5.17 -18.52 8.51
CA ASP A 160 -4.12 -19.44 8.08
C ASP A 160 -2.98 -18.71 7.35
N GLU A 161 -3.31 -17.71 6.53
CA GLU A 161 -2.31 -16.92 5.80
C GLU A 161 -1.48 -16.06 6.74
N HIS A 162 -2.15 -15.41 7.71
CA HIS A 162 -1.51 -14.62 8.75
C HIS A 162 -0.58 -15.46 9.61
N ASP A 163 -1.01 -16.67 10.01
CA ASP A 163 -0.18 -17.65 10.71
C ASP A 163 1.02 -18.11 9.89
N ALA A 164 0.80 -18.40 8.61
CA ALA A 164 1.86 -18.84 7.72
C ALA A 164 2.94 -17.76 7.55
N ILE A 165 2.56 -16.49 7.52
CA ILE A 165 3.50 -15.36 7.44
C ILE A 165 4.25 -15.16 8.75
N ASP A 166 3.57 -15.29 9.90
CA ASP A 166 4.20 -15.17 11.20
C ASP A 166 5.31 -16.20 11.43
N LYS A 167 5.07 -17.44 11.00
CA LYS A 167 6.01 -18.58 11.13
C LYS A 167 7.25 -18.48 10.25
N MET A 168 7.25 -17.62 9.23
CA MET A 168 8.46 -17.42 8.41
C MET A 168 9.56 -16.75 9.24
N SER A 169 10.82 -17.10 9.00
CA SER A 169 11.96 -16.51 9.73
C SER A 169 12.55 -15.29 9.02
N ASN A 170 12.51 -15.28 7.68
CA ASN A 170 13.13 -14.23 6.87
C ASN A 170 12.17 -13.05 6.64
N ARG A 171 12.58 -11.83 7.05
CA ARG A 171 11.81 -10.58 6.87
C ARG A 171 11.46 -10.31 5.41
N ARG A 172 12.44 -10.45 4.52
CA ARG A 172 12.28 -10.17 3.09
C ARG A 172 11.31 -11.16 2.44
N ASP A 173 11.36 -12.43 2.80
CA ASP A 173 10.41 -13.42 2.30
C ASP A 173 8.99 -13.15 2.79
N LYS A 174 8.82 -12.72 4.05
CA LYS A 174 7.51 -12.27 4.56
C LYS A 174 6.97 -11.08 3.76
N ALA A 175 7.80 -10.06 3.55
CA ALA A 175 7.44 -8.89 2.77
C ALA A 175 7.04 -9.28 1.34
N LYS A 176 7.82 -10.15 0.69
CA LYS A 176 7.51 -10.66 -0.65
C LYS A 176 6.17 -11.40 -0.70
N LYS A 177 5.88 -12.23 0.30
CA LYS A 177 4.61 -12.96 0.40
C LYS A 177 3.42 -12.00 0.55
N LEU A 178 3.57 -10.96 1.37
CA LEU A 178 2.56 -9.91 1.55
C LEU A 178 2.32 -9.10 0.26
N ILE A 179 3.39 -8.66 -0.41
CA ILE A 179 3.32 -7.93 -1.69
C ILE A 179 2.63 -8.79 -2.74
N THR A 180 3.00 -10.07 -2.86
CA THR A 180 2.40 -11.01 -3.81
C THR A 180 0.90 -11.18 -3.55
N LYS A 181 0.51 -11.33 -2.27
CA LYS A 181 -0.88 -11.50 -1.86
C LYS A 181 -1.72 -10.27 -2.19
N ILE A 182 -1.23 -9.06 -1.88
CA ILE A 182 -1.90 -7.81 -2.26
C ILE A 182 -1.97 -7.66 -3.78
N GLY A 183 -0.92 -8.04 -4.50
CA GLY A 183 -0.89 -7.99 -5.96
C GLY A 183 -1.97 -8.86 -6.63
N GLN A 184 -2.49 -9.87 -5.94
CA GLN A 184 -3.62 -10.69 -6.39
C GLN A 184 -4.99 -10.04 -6.11
N GLN A 185 -5.04 -8.99 -5.28
CA GLN A 185 -6.25 -8.29 -4.86
C GLN A 185 -6.09 -6.77 -5.06
N PRO A 186 -6.16 -6.26 -6.32
CA PRO A 186 -5.89 -4.85 -6.62
C PRO A 186 -6.79 -3.86 -5.88
N ASP A 187 -8.02 -4.27 -5.55
CA ASP A 187 -8.99 -3.50 -4.76
C ASP A 187 -8.55 -3.29 -3.31
N LYS A 188 -7.61 -4.09 -2.80
CA LYS A 188 -7.07 -4.02 -1.44
C LYS A 188 -5.77 -3.23 -1.32
N ILE A 189 -5.25 -2.67 -2.41
CA ILE A 189 -4.04 -1.82 -2.37
C ILE A 189 -4.18 -0.60 -1.44
N PRO A 190 -5.32 0.10 -1.35
CA PRO A 190 -5.49 1.18 -0.37
C PRO A 190 -5.23 0.72 1.08
N VAL A 191 -5.59 -0.53 1.41
CA VAL A 191 -5.33 -1.11 2.73
C VAL A 191 -3.82 -1.32 2.94
N LEU A 192 -3.06 -1.72 1.91
CA LEU A 192 -1.60 -1.77 1.98
C LEU A 192 -0.99 -0.38 2.18
N CYS A 193 -1.49 0.65 1.49
CA CYS A 193 -1.04 2.03 1.71
C CYS A 193 -1.26 2.47 3.15
N HIS A 194 -2.44 2.20 3.70
CA HIS A 194 -2.73 2.44 5.11
C HIS A 194 -1.78 1.68 6.03
N ALA A 195 -1.55 0.38 5.77
CA ALA A 195 -0.65 -0.43 6.58
C ALA A 195 0.80 0.11 6.57
N LEU A 196 1.30 0.53 5.40
CA LEU A 196 2.64 1.12 5.26
C LEU A 196 2.80 2.44 6.03
N GLU A 197 1.74 3.25 6.07
CA GLU A 197 1.73 4.50 6.84
C GLU A 197 1.78 4.25 8.35
N GLN A 198 1.06 3.22 8.82
CA GLN A 198 1.02 2.85 10.24
C GLN A 198 2.28 2.09 10.69
N SER A 199 2.92 1.32 9.81
CA SER A 199 4.03 0.43 10.16
C SER A 199 5.41 1.08 10.17
N LYS A 200 5.51 2.40 10.33
CA LYS A 200 6.77 3.18 10.31
C LYS A 200 7.60 3.05 9.02
N CYS A 201 7.01 2.67 7.89
CA CYS A 201 7.68 2.64 6.58
C CYS A 201 7.77 4.05 5.95
N SER A 202 8.02 5.08 6.77
CA SER A 202 7.89 6.50 6.40
C SER A 202 8.78 6.88 5.23
N ARG A 203 10.01 6.35 5.16
CA ARG A 203 10.95 6.62 4.08
C ARG A 203 10.44 6.11 2.72
N ALA A 204 9.94 4.87 2.68
CA ALA A 204 9.36 4.30 1.47
C ALA A 204 8.08 5.04 1.07
N VAL A 205 7.19 5.31 2.04
CA VAL A 205 5.95 6.06 1.82
C VAL A 205 6.24 7.45 1.26
N GLU A 206 7.16 8.19 1.87
CA GLU A 206 7.57 9.52 1.42
C GLU A 206 8.22 9.45 0.04
N TYR A 207 9.11 8.49 -0.21
CA TYR A 207 9.73 8.30 -1.52
C TYR A 207 8.68 8.04 -2.60
N ILE A 208 7.74 7.12 -2.37
CA ILE A 208 6.69 6.78 -3.33
C ILE A 208 5.77 7.98 -3.52
N ARG A 209 5.35 8.66 -2.44
CA ARG A 209 4.53 9.87 -2.52
C ARG A 209 5.24 10.95 -3.31
N ASN A 210 6.48 11.30 -2.97
CA ASN A 210 7.27 12.31 -3.67
C ASN A 210 7.56 11.92 -5.12
N LYS A 211 7.67 10.62 -5.45
CA LYS A 211 7.74 10.12 -6.84
C LYS A 211 6.38 9.90 -7.49
N THR A 212 5.27 10.19 -6.81
CA THR A 212 3.91 10.17 -7.34
C THR A 212 3.35 11.58 -7.47
N SER A 213 3.77 12.51 -6.59
CA SER A 213 3.53 13.95 -6.67
C SER A 213 4.59 14.69 -7.48
N ASN A 214 5.83 14.19 -7.55
CA ASN A 214 6.90 14.63 -8.48
C ASN A 214 7.36 13.49 -9.40
N GLY A 215 6.45 12.56 -9.72
CA GLY A 215 6.68 11.45 -10.63
C GLY A 215 6.49 11.82 -12.08
N PRO A 216 7.04 11.02 -13.03
CA PRO A 216 6.99 11.43 -14.41
C PRO A 216 5.61 11.49 -15.01
N SER A 217 5.26 12.66 -15.54
CA SER A 217 3.98 12.97 -16.18
C SER A 217 3.77 12.24 -17.52
N TYR A 218 4.72 11.40 -17.94
CA TYR A 218 4.50 10.53 -19.09
C TYR A 218 3.68 9.30 -18.68
N SER A 219 2.41 9.30 -19.11
CA SER A 219 1.44 8.22 -18.97
C SER A 219 2.03 6.82 -19.21
N SER A 220 1.50 5.83 -18.49
CA SER A 220 1.86 4.40 -18.52
C SER A 220 1.76 3.69 -19.88
N GLY A 221 1.55 4.42 -20.99
CA GLY A 221 1.49 3.90 -22.37
C GLY A 221 2.67 4.32 -23.29
N ILE A 222 3.65 5.08 -22.79
CA ILE A 222 4.77 5.55 -23.62
C ILE A 222 5.94 4.57 -23.50
N ASN A 223 6.37 4.02 -24.64
CA ASN A 223 7.61 3.24 -24.71
C ASN A 223 8.81 4.23 -24.62
N PRO A 224 9.60 4.22 -23.53
CA PRO A 224 10.65 5.21 -23.30
C PRO A 224 11.74 5.17 -24.36
N GLU A 225 12.09 3.98 -24.84
CA GLU A 225 13.11 3.79 -25.87
C GLU A 225 12.69 4.42 -27.20
N LYS A 226 11.42 4.20 -27.61
CA LYS A 226 10.85 4.83 -28.80
C LYS A 226 10.81 6.36 -28.64
N CYS A 227 10.44 6.86 -27.47
CA CYS A 227 10.38 8.30 -27.21
C CYS A 227 11.77 8.96 -27.31
N VAL A 228 12.77 8.39 -26.63
CA VAL A 228 14.15 8.90 -26.63
C VAL A 228 14.76 8.81 -28.02
N ARG A 229 14.60 7.67 -28.72
CA ARG A 229 15.13 7.45 -30.07
C ARG A 229 14.49 8.39 -31.08
N PHE A 230 13.18 8.57 -31.05
CA PHE A 230 12.48 9.46 -31.96
C PHE A 230 12.82 10.94 -31.71
N ASN A 231 13.02 11.32 -30.45
CA ASN A 231 13.36 12.69 -30.07
C ASN A 231 14.86 12.93 -29.90
N PHE A 232 15.73 12.07 -30.43
CA PHE A 232 17.18 12.12 -30.22
C PHE A 232 17.78 13.52 -30.42
N ARG A 233 17.43 14.21 -31.52
CA ARG A 233 17.93 15.59 -31.79
C ARG A 233 17.48 16.64 -30.78
N LYS A 234 16.29 16.49 -30.19
CA LYS A 234 15.81 17.40 -29.13
C LYS A 234 16.50 17.10 -27.81
N ASN A 235 16.74 15.82 -27.51
CA ASN A 235 17.53 15.41 -26.36
C ASN A 235 18.97 15.94 -26.45
N LEU A 236 19.61 15.92 -27.64
CA LEU A 236 20.93 16.56 -27.83
C LEU A 236 20.93 18.03 -27.42
N LYS A 237 19.90 18.79 -27.83
CA LYS A 237 19.78 20.21 -27.46
C LYS A 237 19.53 20.39 -25.96
N ASN A 238 18.73 19.51 -25.36
CA ASN A 238 18.44 19.54 -23.93
C ASN A 238 19.68 19.34 -23.07
N PHE A 239 20.57 18.44 -23.49
CA PHE A 239 21.78 18.07 -22.75
C PHE A 239 23.06 18.74 -23.28
N ARG A 240 22.95 19.94 -23.87
CA ARG A 240 24.10 20.61 -24.51
C ARG A 240 25.05 21.27 -23.51
N ASP A 241 24.52 21.80 -22.41
CA ASP A 241 25.31 22.52 -21.41
C ASP A 241 26.07 21.56 -20.47
N CYS A 242 27.19 22.01 -19.91
CA CYS A 242 28.06 21.18 -19.05
C CYS A 242 27.32 20.62 -17.82
N ILE A 243 26.45 21.41 -17.21
CA ILE A 243 25.67 21.01 -16.02
C ILE A 243 24.77 19.84 -16.37
N SER A 244 24.02 19.95 -17.46
CA SER A 244 23.10 18.92 -17.93
C SER A 244 23.77 17.59 -18.29
N LYS A 245 24.95 17.66 -18.94
CA LYS A 245 25.74 16.48 -19.29
C LYS A 245 26.21 15.77 -18.03
N LYS A 246 26.72 16.53 -17.05
CA LYS A 246 27.17 15.99 -15.76
C LYS A 246 26.01 15.33 -15.01
N SER A 247 24.87 16.02 -14.89
CA SER A 247 23.68 15.45 -14.24
C SER A 247 23.16 14.19 -14.94
N LEU A 248 23.26 14.11 -16.27
CA LEU A 248 22.87 12.91 -17.01
C LEU A 248 23.86 11.77 -16.79
N LEU A 249 25.16 12.06 -16.82
CA LEU A 249 26.22 11.07 -16.54
C LEU A 249 26.08 10.51 -15.12
N ASP A 250 25.95 11.37 -14.11
CA ASP A 250 25.82 10.97 -12.71
C ASP A 250 24.60 10.05 -12.53
N ASN A 251 23.47 10.41 -13.13
CA ASN A 251 22.26 9.60 -13.07
C ASN A 251 22.42 8.25 -13.77
N LEU A 252 23.08 8.20 -14.93
CA LEU A 252 23.35 6.94 -15.64
C LEU A 252 24.30 6.03 -14.85
N ILE A 253 25.32 6.58 -14.20
CA ILE A 253 26.23 5.82 -13.33
C ILE A 253 25.44 5.27 -12.14
N LYS A 254 24.71 6.13 -11.41
CA LYS A 254 24.00 5.77 -10.18
C LYS A 254 22.87 4.77 -10.41
N LYS A 255 22.05 4.99 -11.44
CA LYS A 255 20.82 4.23 -11.68
C LYS A 255 20.98 3.09 -12.68
N CYS A 256 21.87 3.22 -13.66
CA CYS A 256 22.04 2.25 -14.73
C CYS A 256 23.38 1.48 -14.64
N LYS A 257 24.16 1.69 -13.56
CA LYS A 257 25.45 1.02 -13.32
C LYS A 257 26.42 1.12 -14.50
N VAL A 258 26.38 2.25 -15.21
CA VAL A 258 27.31 2.52 -16.31
C VAL A 258 28.71 2.77 -15.74
N ALA A 259 29.73 2.18 -16.36
CA ALA A 259 31.12 2.41 -15.96
C ALA A 259 31.49 3.90 -16.09
N SER A 260 32.18 4.43 -15.08
CA SER A 260 32.66 5.81 -15.09
C SER A 260 33.62 6.03 -16.26
N THR A 261 33.41 7.10 -17.03
CA THR A 261 34.22 7.42 -18.21
C THR A 261 35.40 8.34 -17.88
N GLY A 262 36.17 8.08 -16.82
CA GLY A 262 37.39 8.85 -16.49
C GLY A 262 37.26 10.39 -16.53
N ASP A 263 38.38 11.09 -16.73
CA ASP A 263 38.48 12.58 -16.73
C ASP A 263 37.99 13.27 -18.01
N LEU A 264 37.47 12.53 -19.00
CA LEU A 264 36.98 13.09 -20.25
C LEU A 264 35.50 13.42 -20.15
N GLU A 265 35.13 14.70 -20.26
CA GLU A 265 33.72 15.12 -20.35
C GLU A 265 33.05 14.42 -21.55
N PRO A 266 32.10 13.50 -21.33
CA PRO A 266 31.46 12.80 -22.42
C PRO A 266 30.55 13.73 -23.21
N LYS A 267 30.55 13.57 -24.53
CA LYS A 267 29.60 14.27 -25.41
C LYS A 267 28.16 13.85 -25.09
N GLU A 268 27.20 14.75 -25.23
CA GLU A 268 25.79 14.51 -24.98
C GLU A 268 25.22 13.39 -25.86
N SER A 269 25.72 13.29 -27.11
CA SER A 269 25.37 12.21 -28.02
C SER A 269 25.84 10.83 -27.53
N TYR A 270 26.96 10.77 -26.81
CA TYR A 270 27.44 9.54 -26.19
C TYR A 270 26.54 9.17 -25.02
N LEU A 271 26.22 10.11 -24.13
CA LEU A 271 25.35 9.87 -22.97
C LEU A 271 23.96 9.36 -23.37
N ILE A 272 23.32 9.98 -24.37
CA ILE A 272 21.99 9.55 -24.84
C ILE A 272 22.07 8.15 -25.48
N LYS A 273 23.13 7.87 -26.26
CA LYS A 273 23.35 6.52 -26.83
C LYS A 273 23.60 5.48 -25.74
N THR A 274 24.32 5.83 -24.69
CA THR A 274 24.54 4.96 -23.53
C THR A 274 23.24 4.66 -22.80
N GLY A 275 22.37 5.65 -22.60
CA GLY A 275 21.03 5.42 -22.07
C GLY A 275 20.19 4.50 -22.98
N LEU A 276 20.25 4.69 -24.30
CA LEU A 276 19.59 3.80 -25.26
C LEU A 276 20.13 2.35 -25.24
N ARG A 277 21.44 2.17 -25.04
CA ARG A 277 22.07 0.84 -24.91
C ARG A 277 21.67 0.12 -23.62
N ASN A 278 21.35 0.88 -22.57
CA ASN A 278 20.81 0.37 -21.30
C ASN A 278 19.29 0.15 -21.33
N GLY A 279 18.68 0.18 -22.52
CA GLY A 279 17.26 -0.14 -22.72
C GLY A 279 16.31 0.79 -21.96
N LYS A 280 15.19 0.22 -21.48
CA LYS A 280 14.14 0.93 -20.75
C LYS A 280 14.70 1.75 -19.58
N GLY A 281 15.58 1.17 -18.76
CA GLY A 281 16.14 1.85 -17.57
C GLY A 281 16.93 3.11 -17.92
N GLY A 282 17.83 3.02 -18.91
CA GLY A 282 18.60 4.18 -19.37
C GLY A 282 17.74 5.24 -20.06
N CYS A 283 16.70 4.83 -20.80
CA CYS A 283 15.78 5.76 -21.44
C CYS A 283 14.86 6.48 -20.43
N VAL A 284 14.39 5.78 -19.41
CA VAL A 284 13.66 6.39 -18.28
C VAL A 284 14.53 7.44 -17.60
N CYS A 285 15.80 7.13 -17.37
CA CYS A 285 16.76 8.06 -16.77
C CYS A 285 16.88 9.38 -17.55
N ILE A 286 16.93 9.31 -18.89
CA ILE A 286 16.96 10.48 -19.77
C ILE A 286 15.66 11.29 -19.68
N LEU A 287 14.51 10.62 -19.66
CA LEU A 287 13.20 11.29 -19.63
C LEU A 287 12.91 11.92 -18.26
N GLU A 288 13.26 11.22 -17.16
CA GLU A 288 13.19 11.78 -15.80
C GLU A 288 14.02 13.05 -15.67
N LEU A 289 15.26 13.05 -16.18
CA LEU A 289 16.10 14.24 -16.09
C LEU A 289 15.61 15.36 -17.01
N THR A 290 15.04 15.01 -18.17
CA THR A 290 14.39 16.00 -19.06
C THR A 290 13.22 16.67 -18.37
N GLU A 291 12.41 15.90 -17.67
CA GLU A 291 11.27 16.40 -16.91
C GLU A 291 11.66 17.32 -15.76
N GLN A 292 12.64 16.92 -14.96
CA GLN A 292 13.13 17.70 -13.82
C GLN A 292 13.63 19.08 -14.24
N ARG A 293 14.14 19.20 -15.47
CA ARG A 293 14.69 20.45 -16.02
C ARG A 293 13.66 21.24 -16.81
N ASP A 294 12.87 20.56 -17.64
CA ASP A 294 11.92 21.18 -18.54
C ASP A 294 10.74 20.23 -18.84
N LEU A 295 9.73 20.30 -17.97
CA LEU A 295 8.47 19.56 -18.13
C LEU A 295 7.74 19.91 -19.44
N SER A 296 7.86 21.15 -19.93
CA SER A 296 7.25 21.57 -21.21
C SER A 296 7.90 20.87 -22.39
N LEU A 297 9.23 20.73 -22.36
CA LEU A 297 9.97 19.96 -23.36
C LEU A 297 9.54 18.49 -23.34
N LEU A 298 9.45 17.86 -22.17
CA LEU A 298 9.01 16.47 -22.05
C LEU A 298 7.63 16.26 -22.70
N LYS A 299 6.64 17.10 -22.38
CA LYS A 299 5.30 17.05 -22.98
C LYS A 299 5.38 17.13 -24.51
N LYS A 300 6.18 18.06 -25.05
CA LYS A 300 6.43 18.18 -26.49
C LYS A 300 7.13 16.94 -27.09
N LEU A 301 7.97 16.22 -26.34
CA LEU A 301 8.60 14.99 -26.84
C LEU A 301 7.56 13.88 -27.00
N VAL A 302 6.67 13.75 -26.02
CA VAL A 302 5.58 12.77 -25.97
C VAL A 302 4.55 13.05 -27.07
N GLU A 303 4.04 14.28 -27.15
CA GLU A 303 3.06 14.68 -28.17
C GLU A 303 3.55 14.39 -29.60
N ARG A 304 4.84 14.61 -29.87
CA ARG A 304 5.42 14.31 -31.18
C ARG A 304 5.42 12.80 -31.47
N LEU A 305 5.68 11.97 -30.46
CA LEU A 305 5.64 10.52 -30.62
C LEU A 305 4.21 10.05 -30.90
N ASP A 306 3.22 10.60 -30.18
CA ASP A 306 1.82 10.23 -30.35
C ASP A 306 1.23 10.74 -31.66
N LYS A 307 1.59 11.94 -32.11
CA LYS A 307 1.23 12.43 -33.45
C LYS A 307 1.68 11.46 -34.53
N ARG A 308 2.94 11.00 -34.48
CA ARG A 308 3.46 10.02 -35.44
C ARG A 308 2.73 8.67 -35.38
N ARG A 309 2.29 8.24 -34.20
CA ARG A 309 1.49 7.00 -34.05
C ARG A 309 0.11 7.12 -34.72
N LYS A 310 -0.50 8.32 -34.68
CA LYS A 310 -1.77 8.60 -35.35
C LYS A 310 -1.58 8.67 -36.88
N ASP A 311 -0.61 9.45 -37.33
CA ASP A 311 -0.30 9.61 -38.76
C ASP A 311 0.07 8.26 -39.43
N GLY A 312 0.76 7.36 -38.72
CA GLY A 312 1.11 6.02 -39.22
C GLY A 312 -0.07 5.02 -39.30
N LYS A 313 -1.14 5.24 -38.52
CA LYS A 313 -2.37 4.42 -38.59
C LYS A 313 -3.28 4.91 -39.72
N GLU A 314 -3.32 6.21 -39.98
CA GLU A 314 -4.08 6.78 -41.09
C GLU A 314 -3.47 6.46 -42.46
N ALA A 315 -2.15 6.24 -42.55
CA ALA A 315 -1.48 5.81 -43.78
C ALA A 315 -1.60 4.30 -44.08
N SER A 316 -2.23 3.51 -43.18
CA SER A 316 -2.40 2.06 -43.32
C SER A 316 -3.87 1.64 -43.50
N ASN A 317 -4.77 2.62 -43.67
CA ASN A 317 -6.17 2.46 -44.09
C ASN A 317 -6.34 3.06 -45.49
#